data_AF-A0A2U1AUY3-F1
#
_entry.id   AF-A0A2U1AUY3-F1
#
_cell.length_a   1.000
_cell.length_b   1.000
_cell.length_c   1.000
_cell.angle_alpha   90.00
_cell.angle_beta   90.00
_cell.angle_gamma   90.00
#
_symmetry.space_group_name_H-M   'P 1'
#
loop_
_entity.id
_entity.type
_entity.pdbx_description
1 polymer ?
#
loop_
_entity_poly.entity_id
_entity_poly.type
_entity_poly.pdbx_seq_one_letter_code
_entity_poly.pdbx_strand_id
1 'polypeptide(L)'
;MSESNALGDKIRALREVKKQSDPRFSQRKFAEMLSLSPTYLNKVEAGELIPAADTIIRIADLLDINRDELLGLAEKVDPALNAIILEKPKAMAAFLRTASGMSEAQLAQFQRFMEAEKKATEEAKKE
;
A
#
# COMPACT_ATOMS: atom_id res chain seq x y z
N MET A 1 12.51 19.29 -14.96
CA MET A 1 11.10 18.85 -15.02
C MET A 1 11.05 17.56 -14.22
N SER A 2 10.64 17.63 -12.95
CA SER A 2 10.72 16.47 -12.06
C SER A 2 9.64 15.45 -12.42
N GLU A 3 10.05 14.34 -13.00
CA GLU A 3 9.30 13.09 -12.82
C GLU A 3 9.24 12.79 -11.32
N SER A 4 8.12 12.25 -10.85
CA SER A 4 7.86 11.76 -9.48
C SER A 4 7.08 12.68 -8.53
N ASN A 5 5.91 13.18 -8.96
CA ASN A 5 4.81 13.48 -8.01
C ASN A 5 3.64 12.47 -8.13
N ALA A 6 3.89 11.26 -8.65
CA ALA A 6 2.82 10.29 -8.89
C ALA A 6 2.03 9.95 -7.61
N LEU A 7 2.73 9.82 -6.47
CA LEU A 7 2.12 9.63 -5.16
C LEU A 7 1.22 10.82 -4.76
N GLY A 8 1.77 12.03 -4.77
CA GLY A 8 1.06 13.23 -4.31
C GLY A 8 -0.14 13.56 -5.19
N ASP A 9 0.01 13.41 -6.51
CA ASP A 9 -1.08 13.59 -7.48
C ASP A 9 -2.19 12.55 -7.28
N LYS A 10 -1.84 11.27 -7.06
CA LYS A 10 -2.82 10.21 -6.77
C LYS A 10 -3.60 10.50 -5.48
N ILE A 11 -2.90 10.86 -4.40
CA ILE A 11 -3.52 11.21 -3.12
C ILE A 11 -4.47 12.40 -3.28
N ARG A 12 -4.01 13.47 -3.93
CA ARG A 12 -4.82 14.67 -4.18
C ARG A 12 -6.06 14.35 -5.00
N ALA A 13 -5.92 13.57 -6.08
CA ALA A 13 -7.03 13.23 -6.96
C ALA A 13 -8.12 12.45 -6.23
N LEU A 14 -7.74 11.39 -5.50
CA LEU A 14 -8.68 10.57 -4.72
C LEU A 14 -9.37 11.39 -3.62
N ARG A 15 -8.60 12.25 -2.94
CA ARG A 15 -9.13 13.12 -1.91
C ARG A 15 -10.16 14.11 -2.48
N GLU A 16 -9.87 14.76 -3.61
CA GLU A 16 -10.81 15.69 -4.24
C GLU A 16 -12.07 14.98 -4.75
N VAL A 17 -11.97 13.72 -5.23
CA VAL A 17 -13.15 12.90 -5.57
C VAL A 17 -14.02 12.65 -4.33
N LYS A 18 -13.44 12.16 -3.23
CA LYS A 18 -14.21 11.93 -1.99
C LYS A 18 -14.78 13.21 -1.40
N LYS A 19 -14.09 14.35 -1.57
CA LYS A 19 -14.55 15.67 -1.12
C LYS A 19 -15.86 16.12 -1.78
N GLN A 20 -16.16 15.63 -2.98
CA GLN A 20 -17.43 15.94 -3.65
C GLN A 20 -18.65 15.39 -2.89
N SER A 21 -18.49 14.29 -2.15
CA SER A 21 -19.54 13.68 -1.34
C SER A 21 -19.36 13.87 0.17
N ASP A 22 -18.14 14.12 0.64
CA ASP A 22 -17.82 14.30 2.06
C ASP A 22 -16.83 15.47 2.30
N PRO A 23 -17.29 16.61 2.84
CA PRO A 23 -16.45 17.79 3.10
C PRO A 23 -15.23 17.55 4.01
N ARG A 24 -15.20 16.44 4.76
CA ARG A 24 -14.06 16.05 5.60
C ARG A 24 -12.81 15.73 4.77
N PHE A 25 -12.95 15.46 3.48
CA PHE A 25 -11.83 15.28 2.56
C PHE A 25 -11.28 16.61 1.99
N SER A 26 -11.70 17.77 2.51
CA SER A 26 -10.91 19.00 2.30
C SER A 26 -9.49 18.82 2.84
N GLN A 27 -8.47 19.41 2.19
CA GLN A 27 -7.05 19.22 2.56
C GLN A 27 -6.80 19.42 4.06
N ARG A 28 -7.37 20.47 4.65
CA ARG A 28 -7.23 20.75 6.09
C ARG A 28 -7.87 19.67 6.96
N LYS A 29 -9.11 19.25 6.67
CA LYS A 29 -9.81 18.23 7.46
C LYS A 29 -9.23 16.84 7.28
N PHE A 30 -8.77 16.52 6.08
CA PHE A 30 -8.08 15.26 5.81
C PHE A 30 -6.73 15.18 6.55
N ALA A 31 -5.97 16.29 6.58
CA ALA A 31 -4.75 16.36 7.40
C ALA A 31 -5.07 16.16 8.89
N GLU A 32 -6.12 16.80 9.42
CA GLU A 32 -6.59 16.60 10.80
C GLU A 32 -6.95 15.13 11.08
N MET A 33 -7.65 14.44 10.17
CA MET A 33 -8.01 13.02 10.30
C MET A 33 -6.79 12.09 10.35
N LEU A 34 -5.71 12.48 9.67
CA LEU A 34 -4.43 11.76 9.67
C LEU A 34 -3.53 12.13 10.86
N SER A 35 -3.96 13.05 11.73
CA SER A 35 -3.14 13.66 12.77
C SER A 35 -1.87 14.31 12.20
N LEU A 36 -1.99 14.96 11.03
CA LEU A 36 -0.93 15.69 10.33
C LEU A 36 -1.25 17.19 10.27
N SER A 37 -0.21 18.01 10.06
CA SER A 37 -0.45 19.43 9.76
C SER A 37 -0.92 19.61 8.31
N PRO A 38 -1.77 20.61 8.01
CA PRO A 38 -2.16 20.93 6.64
C PRO A 38 -0.95 21.20 5.73
N THR A 39 0.08 21.85 6.28
CA THR A 39 1.34 22.11 5.57
C THR A 39 2.07 20.82 5.21
N TYR A 40 2.09 19.82 6.10
CA TYR A 40 2.69 18.51 5.80
C TYR A 40 1.97 17.84 4.64
N LEU A 41 0.63 17.75 4.70
CA LEU A 41 -0.15 17.14 3.62
C LEU A 41 0.01 17.91 2.30
N ASN A 42 0.07 19.24 2.34
CA ASN A 42 0.29 20.06 1.16
C ASN A 42 1.61 19.71 0.46
N LYS A 43 2.70 19.59 1.23
CA LYS A 43 4.02 19.16 0.71
C LYS A 43 3.99 17.75 0.15
N VAL A 44 3.26 16.83 0.77
CA VAL A 44 3.07 15.47 0.26
C VAL A 44 2.35 15.50 -1.09
N GLU A 45 1.23 16.20 -1.18
CA GLU A 45 0.46 16.30 -2.43
C GLU A 45 1.19 17.06 -3.54
N ALA A 46 2.10 17.97 -3.17
CA ALA A 46 2.96 18.71 -4.10
C ALA A 46 4.20 17.92 -4.53
N GLY A 47 4.47 16.75 -3.95
CA GLY A 47 5.65 15.94 -4.25
C GLY A 47 6.94 16.47 -3.62
N GLU A 48 6.85 17.46 -2.74
CA GLU A 48 7.99 18.05 -2.03
C GLU A 48 8.43 17.17 -0.84
N LEU A 49 7.57 16.26 -0.39
CA LEU A 49 7.81 15.41 0.77
C LEU A 49 7.25 14.01 0.55
N ILE A 50 8.10 12.99 0.65
CA ILE A 50 7.66 11.59 0.68
C ILE A 50 7.40 11.18 2.14
N PRO A 51 6.15 10.82 2.51
CA PRO A 51 5.81 10.45 3.88
C PRO A 51 6.36 9.07 4.29
N ALA A 52 6.34 8.78 5.59
CA ALA A 52 6.66 7.44 6.11
C ALA A 52 5.61 6.40 5.68
N ALA A 53 6.01 5.12 5.64
CA ALA A 53 5.13 4.02 5.20
C ALA A 53 3.83 3.96 6.00
N ASP A 54 3.88 4.07 7.33
CA ASP A 54 2.69 4.08 8.19
C ASP A 54 1.73 5.23 7.86
N THR A 55 2.27 6.38 7.47
CA THR A 55 1.44 7.51 7.03
C THR A 55 0.79 7.21 5.67
N ILE A 56 1.50 6.57 4.75
CA ILE A 56 0.94 6.14 3.45
C ILE A 56 -0.17 5.13 3.66
N ILE A 57 0.02 4.15 4.56
CA ILE A 57 -1.00 3.15 4.90
C ILE A 57 -2.26 3.83 5.44
N ARG A 58 -2.13 4.76 6.40
CA ARG A 58 -3.29 5.52 6.92
C ARG A 58 -3.98 6.34 5.83
N ILE A 59 -3.23 6.93 4.91
CA ILE A 59 -3.79 7.65 3.76
C ILE A 59 -4.57 6.69 2.86
N ALA A 60 -4.01 5.51 2.57
CA ALA A 60 -4.65 4.47 1.75
C ALA A 60 -5.96 4.00 2.39
N ASP A 61 -5.95 3.71 3.69
CA ASP A 61 -7.12 3.25 4.44
C ASP A 61 -8.26 4.30 4.44
N LEU A 62 -7.94 5.59 4.65
CA LEU A 62 -8.95 6.65 4.60
C LEU A 62 -9.46 6.94 3.18
N LEU A 63 -8.61 6.72 2.17
CA LEU A 63 -8.97 6.90 0.76
C LEU A 63 -9.60 5.64 0.13
N ASP A 64 -9.70 4.55 0.88
CA ASP A 64 -10.25 3.27 0.43
C ASP A 64 -9.57 2.75 -0.85
N ILE A 65 -8.24 2.76 -0.84
CA ILE A 65 -7.38 2.26 -1.92
C ILE A 65 -6.40 1.23 -1.37
N ASN A 66 -5.92 0.34 -2.25
CA ASN A 66 -4.89 -0.62 -1.90
C ASN A 66 -3.62 0.08 -1.40
N ARG A 67 -3.16 -0.29 -0.20
CA ARG A 67 -1.96 0.28 0.43
C ARG A 67 -0.68 0.03 -0.35
N ASP A 68 -0.55 -1.15 -0.96
CA ASP A 68 0.64 -1.56 -1.71
C ASP A 68 0.79 -0.74 -2.99
N GLU A 69 -0.34 -0.29 -3.58
CA GLU A 69 -0.33 0.63 -4.72
C GLU A 69 0.29 1.98 -4.32
N LEU A 70 -0.17 2.60 -3.22
CA LEU A 70 0.40 3.87 -2.77
C LEU A 70 1.84 3.72 -2.24
N LEU A 71 2.16 2.61 -1.56
CA LEU A 71 3.51 2.34 -1.09
C LEU A 71 4.49 2.17 -2.27
N GLY A 72 4.07 1.47 -3.32
CA GLY A 72 4.84 1.32 -4.56
C GLY A 72 5.16 2.64 -5.23
N LEU A 73 4.19 3.57 -5.29
CA LEU A 73 4.41 4.94 -5.79
C LEU A 73 5.41 5.75 -4.95
N ALA A 74 5.67 5.33 -3.71
CA ALA A 74 6.62 5.96 -2.79
C ALA A 74 7.94 5.18 -2.67
N GLU A 75 8.16 4.16 -3.51
CA GLU A 75 9.29 3.22 -3.44
C GLU A 75 9.43 2.56 -2.06
N LYS A 76 8.29 2.22 -1.44
CA LYS A 76 8.20 1.62 -0.11
C LYS A 76 7.44 0.30 -0.17
N VAL A 77 7.63 -0.49 0.87
CA VAL A 77 6.89 -1.75 1.12
C VAL A 77 6.24 -1.68 2.50
N ASP A 78 5.17 -2.45 2.70
CA ASP A 78 4.50 -2.51 4.00
C ASP A 78 5.50 -3.04 5.05
N PRO A 79 5.76 -2.29 6.15
CA PRO A 79 6.67 -2.71 7.21
C PRO A 79 6.31 -4.07 7.82
N ALA A 80 5.04 -4.48 7.79
CA ALA A 80 4.59 -5.78 8.29
C ALA A 80 5.18 -6.95 7.49
N LEU A 81 5.55 -6.74 6.22
CA LEU A 81 6.20 -7.78 5.40
C LEU A 81 7.56 -8.19 5.98
N ASN A 82 8.25 -7.31 6.70
CA ASN A 82 9.51 -7.67 7.36
C ASN A 82 9.32 -8.81 8.37
N ALA A 83 8.23 -8.78 9.16
CA ALA A 83 7.94 -9.84 10.12
C ALA A 83 7.71 -11.18 9.41
N ILE A 84 6.97 -11.16 8.28
CA ILE A 84 6.69 -12.34 7.46
C ILE A 84 7.98 -12.92 6.86
N ILE A 85 8.86 -12.06 6.34
CA ILE A 85 10.16 -12.46 5.79
C ILE A 85 11.04 -13.07 6.88
N LEU A 86 11.07 -12.48 8.07
CA LEU A 86 11.91 -12.92 9.18
C LEU A 86 11.43 -14.23 9.83
N GLU A 87 10.18 -14.66 9.63
CA GLU A 87 9.70 -15.95 10.12
C GLU A 87 10.46 -17.12 9.46
N LYS A 88 10.71 -17.03 8.15
CA LYS A 88 11.37 -18.09 7.36
C LYS A 88 12.35 -17.48 6.36
N PRO A 89 13.44 -16.83 6.82
CA PRO A 89 14.25 -15.93 5.99
C PRO A 89 14.86 -16.61 4.78
N LYS A 90 15.37 -17.84 4.92
CA LYS A 90 15.96 -18.58 3.79
C LYS A 90 14.90 -18.96 2.75
N ALA A 91 13.79 -19.54 3.19
CA ALA A 91 12.71 -19.99 2.29
C ALA A 91 12.01 -18.81 1.62
N MET A 92 11.69 -17.75 2.37
CA MET A 92 11.05 -16.56 1.85
C MET A 92 11.95 -15.81 0.86
N ALA A 93 13.25 -15.66 1.15
CA ALA A 93 14.18 -15.03 0.21
C ALA A 93 14.34 -15.85 -1.08
N ALA A 94 14.38 -17.18 -1.01
CA ALA A 94 14.41 -18.04 -2.19
C ALA A 94 13.13 -17.90 -3.02
N PHE A 95 11.97 -17.87 -2.35
CA PHE A 95 10.67 -17.65 -3.00
C PHE A 95 10.62 -16.30 -3.72
N LEU A 96 10.92 -15.19 -3.03
CA LEU A 96 10.89 -13.85 -3.62
C LEU A 96 11.82 -13.71 -4.83
N ARG A 97 13.05 -14.27 -4.77
CA ARG A 97 13.99 -14.26 -5.91
C ARG A 97 13.51 -15.10 -7.09
N THR A 98 12.78 -16.19 -6.83
CA THR A 98 12.19 -17.02 -7.89
C THR A 98 11.00 -16.30 -8.54
N ALA A 99 10.19 -15.62 -7.72
CA ALA A 99 9.01 -14.89 -8.15
C ALA A 99 9.32 -13.56 -8.86
N SER A 100 10.49 -12.93 -8.64
CA SER A 100 10.81 -11.59 -9.13
C SER A 100 10.82 -11.43 -10.65
N GLY A 101 10.94 -12.52 -11.40
CA GLY A 101 10.90 -12.51 -12.87
C GLY A 101 9.51 -12.79 -13.48
N MET A 102 8.50 -13.00 -12.64
CA MET A 102 7.15 -13.34 -13.08
C MET A 102 6.33 -12.08 -13.41
N SER A 103 5.42 -12.19 -14.38
CA SER A 103 4.39 -11.17 -14.63
C SER A 103 3.37 -11.12 -13.50
N GLU A 104 2.66 -10.00 -13.35
CA GLU A 104 1.56 -9.86 -12.38
C GLU A 104 0.50 -10.95 -12.54
N ALA A 105 0.17 -11.34 -13.78
CA ALA A 105 -0.79 -12.40 -14.05
C ALA A 105 -0.33 -13.77 -13.54
N GLN A 106 0.97 -14.08 -13.69
CA GLN A 106 1.57 -15.30 -13.15
C GLN A 106 1.58 -15.27 -11.63
N LEU A 107 1.99 -14.15 -11.02
CA LEU A 107 1.99 -13.98 -9.56
C LEU A 107 0.58 -14.17 -8.97
N ALA A 108 -0.44 -13.57 -9.60
CA ALA A 108 -1.83 -13.73 -9.18
C ALA A 108 -2.33 -15.17 -9.33
N GLN A 109 -1.91 -15.89 -10.37
CA GLN A 109 -2.23 -17.31 -10.53
C GLN A 109 -1.60 -18.15 -9.41
N PHE A 110 -0.31 -17.95 -9.12
CA PHE A 110 0.38 -18.67 -8.04
C PHE A 110 -0.22 -18.36 -6.67
N GLN A 111 -0.57 -17.09 -6.40
CA GLN A 111 -1.23 -16.72 -5.16
C GLN A 111 -2.55 -17.49 -4.97
N ARG A 112 -3.41 -17.52 -6.01
CA ARG A 112 -4.67 -18.28 -5.96
C ARG A 112 -4.45 -19.77 -5.71
N PHE A 113 -3.41 -20.35 -6.32
CA PHE A 113 -3.03 -21.74 -6.08
C PHE A 113 -2.61 -21.96 -4.61
N MET A 114 -1.73 -21.11 -4.07
CA MET A 114 -1.30 -21.23 -2.67
C MET A 114 -2.45 -21.06 -1.66
N GLU A 115 -3.41 -20.17 -1.95
CA GLU A 115 -4.61 -20.00 -1.13
C GLU A 115 -5.50 -21.26 -1.12
N ALA A 116 -5.65 -21.91 -2.27
CA ALA A 116 -6.42 -23.16 -2.38
C ALA A 116 -5.74 -24.31 -1.61
N GLU A 117 -4.43 -24.48 -1.78
CA GLU A 117 -3.62 -25.49 -1.07
C GLU A 117 -3.68 -25.31 0.45
N LYS A 118 -3.58 -24.07 0.92
CA LYS A 118 -3.69 -23.75 2.35
C LYS A 118 -5.05 -24.15 2.91
N LYS A 119 -6.14 -23.82 2.20
CA LYS A 119 -7.51 -24.18 2.62
C LYS A 119 -7.70 -25.70 2.69
N ALA A 120 -7.28 -26.43 1.67
CA ALA A 120 -7.37 -27.90 1.65
C ALA A 120 -6.59 -28.55 2.80
N THR A 121 -5.40 -28.01 3.12
CA THR A 121 -4.57 -28.51 4.23
C THR A 121 -5.19 -28.20 5.61
N GLU A 122 -5.91 -27.08 5.74
CA GLU A 122 -6.61 -26.71 6.97
C GLU A 122 -7.90 -27.53 7.18
N GLU A 123 -8.61 -27.88 6.10
CA GLU A 123 -9.79 -28.75 6.13
C GLU A 123 -9.41 -30.19 6.49
N ALA A 124 -8.36 -30.74 5.89
CA ALA A 124 -7.85 -32.08 6.20
C ALA A 124 -7.28 -32.22 7.63
N LYS A 125 -7.02 -31.12 8.34
CA LYS A 125 -6.61 -31.12 9.76
C LYS A 125 -7.78 -31.01 10.74
N LYS A 126 -8.98 -30.72 10.26
CA LYS A 126 -10.21 -30.58 11.06
C LYS A 126 -11.06 -31.86 11.07
N GLU A 127 -10.83 -32.75 10.12
CA GLU A 127 -11.35 -34.14 10.08
C GLU A 127 -10.45 -35.09 10.87
#